data_AF-A0AAN6QGL5-F1
#
_entry.id   AF-A0AAN6QGL5-F1
#
_cell.length_a   1.000
_cell.length_b   1.000
_cell.length_c   1.000
_cell.angle_alpha   90.00
_cell.angle_beta   90.00
_cell.angle_gamma   90.00
#
_symmetry.space_group_name_H-M   'P 1'
#
loop_
_entity.id
_entity.type
_entity.pdbx_description
1 polymer ?
#
loop_
_entity_poly.entity_id
_entity_poly.type
_entity_poly.pdbx_seq_one_letter_code
_entity_poly.pdbx_strand_id
1 'polypeptide(L)'
;MADVRDLRIVVIGAGMGGLGTALAFARKGFKDIRVFETASNLGFVGAGIQIPPNVVRVLSHLGCWESIAKEATIVRGTSIRGKPPAKNLV
;
A
#
# COMPACT_ATOMS: atom_id res chain seq x y z
N MET A 1 -23.84 -25.85 9.57
CA MET A 1 -23.33 -25.48 8.24
C MET A 1 -22.02 -24.75 8.45
N ALA A 2 -20.96 -25.06 7.69
CA ALA A 2 -19.65 -24.42 7.91
C ALA A 2 -19.74 -22.92 7.59
N ASP A 3 -19.24 -22.07 8.49
CA ASP A 3 -19.14 -20.62 8.24
C ASP A 3 -18.03 -20.38 7.20
N VAL A 4 -18.30 -19.57 6.18
CA VAL A 4 -17.31 -19.15 5.18
C VAL A 4 -16.08 -18.50 5.83
N ARG A 5 -16.23 -17.93 7.03
CA ARG A 5 -15.16 -17.29 7.80
C ARG A 5 -14.15 -18.28 8.41
N ASP A 6 -14.48 -19.57 8.45
CA ASP A 6 -13.59 -20.62 8.93
C ASP A 6 -12.75 -21.25 7.79
N LEU A 7 -12.84 -20.71 6.56
CA LEU A 7 -11.99 -21.11 5.45
C LEU A 7 -10.51 -20.78 5.72
N ARG A 8 -9.63 -21.68 5.29
CA ARG A 8 -8.19 -21.44 5.24
C ARG A 8 -7.84 -20.62 3.99
N ILE A 9 -7.24 -19.45 4.20
CA ILE A 9 -6.82 -18.52 3.15
C ILE A 9 -5.31 -18.46 3.12
N VAL A 10 -4.74 -18.63 1.92
CA VAL A 10 -3.32 -18.49 1.67
C VAL A 10 -3.10 -17.29 0.75
N VAL A 11 -2.25 -16.36 1.17
CA VAL A 11 -1.81 -15.20 0.39
C VAL A 11 -0.33 -15.37 0.07
N ILE A 12 0.02 -15.32 -1.21
CA ILE A 12 1.41 -15.44 -1.68
C ILE A 12 1.93 -14.04 -2.02
N GLY A 13 2.95 -13.60 -1.29
CA GLY A 13 3.55 -12.26 -1.30
C GLY A 13 3.13 -11.43 -0.09
N ALA A 14 4.09 -10.86 0.65
CA ALA A 14 3.90 -9.94 1.76
C ALA A 14 4.18 -8.46 1.38
N GLY A 15 3.99 -8.11 0.11
CA GLY A 15 3.95 -6.71 -0.32
C GLY A 15 2.67 -5.97 0.11
N MET A 16 2.54 -4.70 -0.26
CA MET A 16 1.38 -3.85 0.07
C MET A 16 0.03 -4.50 -0.29
N GLY A 17 -0.05 -5.14 -1.46
CA GLY A 17 -1.26 -5.83 -1.90
C GLY A 17 -1.57 -7.08 -1.08
N GLY A 18 -0.56 -7.90 -0.75
CA GLY A 18 -0.74 -9.14 0.00
C GLY A 18 -1.10 -8.90 1.45
N LEU A 19 -0.37 -8.01 2.13
CA LEU A 19 -0.68 -7.59 3.50
C LEU A 19 -2.03 -6.86 3.57
N GLY A 20 -2.34 -6.00 2.60
CA GLY A 20 -3.65 -5.35 2.50
C GLY A 20 -4.79 -6.36 2.33
N THR A 21 -4.57 -7.40 1.53
CA THR A 21 -5.54 -8.49 1.33
C THR A 21 -5.75 -9.29 2.61
N ALA A 22 -4.67 -9.70 3.28
CA ALA A 22 -4.75 -10.43 4.55
C ALA A 22 -5.48 -9.60 5.62
N LEU A 23 -5.16 -8.31 5.74
CA LEU A 23 -5.84 -7.39 6.66
C LEU A 23 -7.33 -7.25 6.32
N ALA A 24 -7.68 -7.15 5.05
CA ALA A 24 -9.08 -7.07 4.63
C ALA A 24 -9.89 -8.33 5.02
N PHE A 25 -9.30 -9.51 4.89
CA PHE A 25 -9.91 -10.77 5.36
C PHE A 25 -10.02 -10.80 6.88
N ALA A 26 -8.97 -10.43 7.61
CA ALA A 26 -8.99 -10.39 9.07
C ALA A 26 -10.10 -9.45 9.59
N ARG A 27 -10.24 -8.26 8.99
CA ARG A 27 -11.31 -7.31 9.32
C ARG A 27 -12.72 -7.81 9.01
N LYS A 28 -12.86 -8.75 8.07
CA LYS A 28 -14.13 -9.43 7.77
C LYS A 28 -14.42 -10.64 8.67
N GLY A 29 -13.53 -10.94 9.62
CA GLY A 29 -13.70 -12.00 10.61
C GLY A 29 -13.19 -13.38 10.18
N PHE A 30 -12.41 -13.47 9.09
CA PHE A 30 -11.74 -14.71 8.72
C PHE A 30 -10.60 -15.02 9.71
N LYS A 31 -10.43 -16.29 10.07
CA LYS A 31 -9.56 -16.69 11.18
C LYS A 31 -8.24 -17.38 10.79
N ASP A 32 -8.22 -18.22 9.75
CA ASP A 32 -7.02 -18.95 9.30
C ASP A 32 -6.47 -18.30 8.02
N ILE A 33 -5.70 -17.22 8.18
CA ILE A 33 -5.08 -16.48 7.08
C ILE A 33 -3.56 -16.62 7.20
N ARG A 34 -2.91 -17.12 6.14
CA ARG A 34 -1.46 -17.32 6.10
C ARG A 34 -0.86 -16.53 4.95
N VAL A 35 0.12 -15.70 5.25
CA VAL A 35 0.87 -14.93 4.26
C VAL A 35 2.27 -15.54 4.13
N PHE A 36 2.69 -15.84 2.91
CA PHE A 36 4.02 -16.34 2.61
C PHE A 36 4.78 -15.33 1.75
N GLU A 37 6.06 -15.13 2.05
CA GLU A 37 6.94 -14.22 1.32
C GLU A 37 8.27 -14.94 1.06
N THR A 38 8.83 -14.73 -0.13
CA THR A 38 10.10 -15.35 -0.52
C THR A 38 11.28 -14.55 -0.01
N ALA A 39 11.12 -13.23 0.17
CA ALA A 39 12.13 -12.39 0.80
C ALA A 39 12.36 -12.81 2.25
N SER A 40 13.64 -12.84 2.66
CA SER A 40 14.04 -13.20 4.02
C SER A 40 13.67 -12.14 5.07
N ASN A 41 13.32 -10.93 4.63
CA ASN A 41 12.82 -9.86 5.48
C ASN A 41 11.83 -8.97 4.72
N LEU A 42 11.01 -8.23 5.49
CA LEU A 42 10.23 -7.13 4.96
C LEU A 42 11.16 -5.92 4.80
N GLY A 43 11.80 -5.82 3.62
CA GLY A 43 12.67 -4.72 3.27
C GLY A 43 11.94 -3.54 2.63
N PHE A 44 12.61 -2.39 2.58
CA PHE A 44 12.15 -1.20 1.86
C PHE A 44 13.22 -0.76 0.85
N VAL A 45 12.80 -0.25 -0.31
CA VAL A 45 13.70 0.17 -1.41
C VAL A 45 14.39 1.52 -1.12
N GLY A 46 13.91 2.29 -0.13
CA GLY A 46 14.46 3.62 0.19
C GLY A 46 13.86 4.76 -0.66
N ALA A 47 12.93 4.45 -1.57
CA ALA A 47 12.35 5.42 -2.50
C ALA A 47 10.96 5.90 -2.05
N GLY A 48 10.70 7.20 -2.14
CA GLY A 48 9.38 7.75 -1.87
C GLY A 48 8.33 7.26 -2.86
N ILE A 49 7.13 6.94 -2.37
CA ILE A 49 5.96 6.57 -3.18
C ILE A 49 4.83 7.57 -2.94
N GLN A 50 4.18 8.02 -4.01
CA GLN A 50 3.00 8.87 -3.88
C GLN A 50 1.77 8.03 -3.52
N ILE A 51 1.01 8.48 -2.51
CA ILE A 51 -0.25 7.85 -2.10
C ILE A 51 -1.41 8.75 -2.56
N PRO A 52 -2.07 8.42 -3.69
CA PRO A 52 -3.18 9.21 -4.20
C PRO A 52 -4.45 9.06 -3.33
N PRO A 53 -5.41 10.00 -3.44
CA PRO A 53 -6.60 10.02 -2.56
C PRO A 53 -7.46 8.76 -2.58
N ASN A 54 -7.51 8.04 -3.71
CA ASN A 54 -8.23 6.76 -3.80
C ASN A 54 -7.57 5.67 -2.94
N VAL A 55 -6.25 5.64 -2.84
CA VAL A 55 -5.52 4.73 -1.97
C VAL A 55 -5.70 5.12 -0.51
N VAL A 56 -5.64 6.42 -0.19
CA VAL A 56 -5.94 6.95 1.15
C VAL A 56 -7.28 6.44 1.63
N ARG A 57 -8.33 6.54 0.81
CA ARG A 57 -9.67 6.03 1.15
C ARG A 57 -9.61 4.55 1.54
N VAL A 58 -8.95 3.70 0.76
CA VAL A 58 -8.84 2.26 1.07
C VAL A 58 -8.09 2.04 2.39
N LEU A 59 -6.96 2.71 2.59
CA LEU A 59 -6.16 2.61 3.82
C LEU A 59 -6.92 3.10 5.05
N SER A 60 -7.77 4.12 4.91
CA SER A 60 -8.66 4.59 5.98
C SER A 60 -9.69 3.53 6.35
N HIS A 61 -10.32 2.86 5.37
CA HIS A 61 -11.27 1.77 5.63
C HIS A 61 -10.59 0.56 6.28
N LEU A 62 -9.33 0.31 5.95
CA LEU A 62 -8.51 -0.73 6.59
C LEU A 62 -7.99 -0.31 7.98
N GLY A 63 -8.07 0.97 8.35
CA GLY A 63 -7.68 1.50 9.64
C GLY A 63 -6.18 1.77 9.78
N CYS A 64 -5.41 1.78 8.69
CA CYS A 64 -3.96 2.02 8.71
C CYS A 64 -3.56 3.44 8.28
N TRP A 65 -4.48 4.21 7.69
CA TRP A 65 -4.16 5.55 7.18
C TRP A 65 -3.60 6.50 8.23
N GLU A 66 -4.22 6.59 9.41
CA GLU A 66 -3.81 7.56 10.44
C GLU A 66 -2.35 7.40 10.86
N SER A 67 -1.86 6.17 10.98
CA SER A 67 -0.46 5.91 11.28
C SER A 67 0.45 6.31 10.12
N ILE A 68 0.06 5.99 8.89
CA ILE A 68 0.82 6.34 7.68
C ILE A 68 0.89 7.86 7.50
N ALA A 69 -0.23 8.57 7.72
CA ALA A 69 -0.35 10.00 7.53
C ALA A 69 0.58 10.81 8.45
N LYS A 70 0.89 10.30 9.65
CA LYS A 70 1.83 10.94 10.59
C LYS A 70 3.27 10.97 10.08
N GLU A 71 3.63 10.01 9.24
CA GLU A 71 4.98 9.88 8.68
C GLU A 71 5.05 10.37 7.22
N ALA A 72 3.90 10.64 6.60
CA ALA A 72 3.81 11.08 5.21
C ALA A 72 4.07 12.58 5.04
N THR A 73 4.57 12.95 3.86
CA THR A 73 4.69 14.35 3.44
C THR A 73 3.48 14.77 2.61
N ILE A 74 2.85 15.89 2.96
CA ILE A 74 1.72 16.45 2.22
C ILE A 74 2.23 17.13 0.94
N VAL A 75 1.94 16.53 -0.21
CA VAL A 75 2.22 17.12 -1.53
C VAL A 75 1.15 18.17 -1.84
N ARG A 76 1.54 19.45 -1.91
CA ARG A 76 0.63 20.57 -2.18
C ARG A 76 0.23 20.72 -3.65
N GLY A 77 1.05 20.20 -4.56
CA GLY A 77 0.80 20.25 -5.99
C GLY A 77 1.85 19.45 -6.76
N THR A 78 1.53 19.11 -8.00
CA THR A 78 2.40 18.39 -8.92
C THR A 78 2.57 19.23 -10.18
N SER A 79 3.80 19.46 -10.61
CA SER A 79 4.11 20.20 -11.85
C SER A 79 4.83 19.28 -12.83
N ILE A 80 4.39 19.28 -14.09
CA ILE A 80 5.14 18.69 -15.19
C ILE A 80 5.95 19.81 -15.85
N ARG A 81 7.27 19.66 -15.93
CA ARG A 81 8.16 20.67 -16.52
C ARG A 81 8.86 20.08 -17.73
N GLY A 82 8.74 20.75 -18.88
CA GLY A 82 9.48 20.41 -20.09
C GLY A 82 10.95 20.84 -20.01
N LYS A 83 11.76 20.39 -20.97
CA LYS A 83 13.12 20.91 -21.14
C LYS A 83 13.03 22.43 -21.42
N PRO A 84 13.74 23.29 -20.67
CA PRO A 84 13.81 24.70 -21.03
C PRO A 84 14.37 24.83 -22.46
N PRO A 85 13.86 25.78 -23.27
CA PRO A 85 14.38 25.99 -24.62
C PRO A 85 15.90 26.21 -24.53
N ALA A 86 16.65 25.63 -25.49
CA ALA A 86 18.08 25.90 -25.59
C ALA A 86 18.23 27.43 -25.70
N LYS A 87 18.97 28.03 -24.77
CA LYS A 87 19.35 29.44 -24.92
C LYS A 87 20.11 29.54 -26.24
N ASN A 88 19.65 30.41 -27.15
CA ASN A 88 20.44 30.77 -28.32
C ASN A 88 21.76 31.33 -27.79
N LEU A 89 22.81 30.52 -27.86
CA LEU A 89 24.18 30.98 -27.72
C LEU A 89 24.42 31.86 -28.95
N VAL A 90 24.29 33.17 -28.74
CA VAL A 90 24.79 34.19 -29.65
C VAL A 90 26.29 34.26 -29.47
#